data_AF-A0A161KET1-F1
#
_entry.id   AF-A0A161KET1-F1
#
_cell.length_a   1.000
_cell.length_b   1.000
_cell.length_c   1.000
_cell.angle_alpha   90.00
_cell.angle_beta   90.00
_cell.angle_gamma   90.00
#
_symmetry.space_group_name_H-M   'P 1'
#
loop_
_entity.id
_entity.type
_entity.pdbx_description
1 polymer ?
#
loop_
_entity_poly.entity_id
_entity_poly.type
_entity_poly.pdbx_seq_one_letter_code
_entity_poly.pdbx_strand_id
1 'polypeptide(L)'
;MLSVENSLKAIETVKNALQLFTPGPVIVHRTPEGIHVDVPILYMDFAVDRVHFDPSTMQPSPKGNPVHSQVQVAEDEIRERMQEILREAWVIEACEYRKPERCWVVPVAWKSFIIMHVRVSADGEKIVPDYPLTDEIRRHIIRY
;
A
#
# COMPACT_ATOMS: atom_id res chain seq x y z
N MET A 1 5.86 9.74 -25.54
CA MET A 1 4.41 10.05 -25.59
C MET A 1 3.73 9.09 -24.63
N LEU A 2 2.75 9.52 -23.82
CA LEU A 2 1.98 8.57 -23.01
C LEU A 2 1.20 7.67 -23.97
N SER A 3 1.38 6.36 -23.88
CA SER A 3 0.68 5.38 -24.72
C SER A 3 -0.28 4.54 -23.87
N VAL A 4 -1.39 4.15 -24.47
CA VAL A 4 -2.32 3.19 -23.87
C VAL A 4 -1.61 1.85 -23.61
N GLU A 5 -0.68 1.47 -24.47
CA GLU A 5 0.17 0.30 -24.29
C GLU A 5 0.94 0.33 -22.97
N ASN A 6 1.58 1.45 -22.62
CA ASN A 6 2.32 1.56 -21.36
C ASN A 6 1.39 1.53 -20.15
N SER A 7 0.17 2.08 -20.25
CA SER A 7 -0.82 1.98 -19.16
C SER A 7 -1.29 0.54 -18.93
N LEU A 8 -1.55 -0.22 -20.00
CA LEU A 8 -1.91 -1.64 -19.90
C LEU A 8 -0.76 -2.45 -19.31
N LYS A 9 0.47 -2.18 -19.76
CA LYS A 9 1.67 -2.82 -19.22
C LYS A 9 1.87 -2.52 -17.74
N ALA A 10 1.59 -1.29 -17.31
CA ALA A 10 1.66 -0.93 -15.89
C ALA A 10 0.66 -1.72 -15.04
N ILE A 11 -0.59 -1.88 -15.52
CA ILE A 11 -1.61 -2.69 -14.84
C ILE A 11 -1.15 -4.15 -14.72
N GLU A 12 -0.66 -4.75 -15.81
CA GLU A 12 -0.16 -6.13 -15.80
C GLU A 12 1.05 -6.32 -14.88
N THR A 13 1.97 -5.36 -14.85
CA THR A 13 3.10 -5.36 -13.91
C THR A 13 2.62 -5.43 -12.46
N VAL A 14 1.57 -4.69 -12.09
CA VAL A 14 1.02 -4.72 -10.73
C VAL A 14 0.26 -6.02 -10.45
N LYS A 15 -0.51 -6.56 -11.41
CA LYS A 15 -1.18 -7.87 -11.24
C LYS A 15 -0.18 -8.98 -10.94
N ASN A 16 0.93 -9.02 -11.68
CA ASN A 16 1.98 -10.00 -11.47
C ASN A 16 2.70 -9.81 -10.13
N ALA A 17 2.93 -8.57 -9.72
CA ALA A 17 3.64 -8.26 -8.47
C ALA A 17 2.76 -8.44 -7.21
N LEU A 18 1.44 -8.25 -7.30
CA LEU A 18 0.53 -8.25 -6.16
C LEU A 18 0.61 -9.53 -5.31
N GLN A 19 0.82 -10.69 -5.96
CA GLN A 19 0.95 -11.98 -5.27
C GLN A 19 2.22 -12.09 -4.42
N LEU A 20 3.21 -11.24 -4.69
CA LEU A 20 4.49 -11.19 -4.00
C LEU A 20 4.54 -10.11 -2.92
N PHE A 21 3.45 -9.35 -2.76
CA PHE A 21 3.37 -8.31 -1.75
C PHE A 21 3.18 -8.91 -0.36
N THR A 22 3.90 -8.36 0.61
CA THR A 22 3.86 -8.81 2.01
C THR A 22 3.68 -7.62 2.95
N PRO A 23 2.94 -7.77 4.06
CA PRO A 23 2.85 -6.73 5.08
C PRO A 23 4.20 -6.56 5.79
N GLY A 24 4.66 -5.32 5.88
CA GLY A 24 5.82 -4.92 6.67
C GLY A 24 5.50 -4.73 8.15
N PRO A 25 6.45 -4.17 8.93
CA PRO A 25 6.22 -3.78 10.32
C PRO A 25 5.10 -2.74 10.44
N VAL A 26 4.21 -2.92 11.41
CA VAL A 26 3.11 -1.97 11.66
C VAL A 26 3.69 -0.67 12.19
N ILE A 27 3.19 0.46 11.66
CA ILE A 27 3.56 1.80 12.11
C ILE A 27 2.36 2.40 12.84
N VAL A 28 2.51 2.67 14.13
CA VAL A 28 1.45 3.27 14.95
C VAL A 28 1.77 4.74 15.20
N HIS A 29 0.98 5.62 14.59
CA HIS A 29 1.01 7.06 14.84
C HIS A 29 0.02 7.41 15.94
N ARG A 30 0.46 8.14 16.97
CA ARG A 30 -0.41 8.64 18.04
C ARG A 30 -0.75 10.10 17.78
N THR A 31 -2.02 10.39 17.57
CA THR A 31 -2.56 11.73 17.34
C THR A 31 -3.53 12.11 18.47
N PRO A 32 -3.94 13.38 18.61
CA PRO A 32 -4.97 13.76 19.58
C PRO A 32 -6.32 13.07 19.36
N GLU A 33 -6.63 12.63 18.13
CA GLU A 33 -7.88 11.96 17.77
C GLU A 33 -7.87 10.45 18.08
N GLY A 34 -6.69 9.88 18.35
CA GLY A 34 -6.50 8.46 18.66
C GLY A 34 -5.21 7.91 18.06
N ILE A 35 -5.20 6.62 17.78
CA ILE A 35 -4.13 5.98 17.03
C ILE A 35 -4.51 5.89 15.55
N HIS A 36 -3.53 6.14 14.69
CA HIS A 36 -3.58 5.87 13.27
C HIS A 36 -2.58 4.75 12.96
N VAL A 37 -3.09 3.66 12.37
CA VAL A 37 -2.30 2.46 12.09
C VAL A 37 -2.03 2.39 10.60
N ASP A 38 -0.75 2.40 10.24
CA ASP A 38 -0.29 2.19 8.88
C ASP A 38 0.39 0.82 8.77
N VAL A 39 -0.04 0.03 7.78
CA VAL A 39 0.63 -1.23 7.43
C VAL A 39 1.35 -1.02 6.10
N PRO A 40 2.68 -0.88 6.10
CA PRO A 40 3.45 -0.81 4.87
C PRO A 40 3.31 -2.10 4.08
N ILE A 41 3.17 -1.99 2.77
CA ILE A 41 3.19 -3.13 1.85
C ILE A 41 4.57 -3.17 1.19
N LEU A 42 5.22 -4.32 1.28
CA LEU A 42 6.57 -4.53 0.79
C LEU A 42 6.59 -5.36 -0.49
N TYR A 43 7.54 -5.05 -1.36
CA TYR A 43 7.93 -5.85 -2.52
C TYR A 43 9.46 -5.87 -2.60
N MET A 44 10.07 -7.07 -2.51
CA MET A 44 11.53 -7.25 -2.53
C MET A 44 12.26 -6.27 -1.58
N ASP A 45 11.80 -6.19 -0.32
CA ASP A 45 12.32 -5.33 0.76
C ASP A 45 12.09 -3.81 0.63
N PHE A 46 11.38 -3.37 -0.39
CA PHE A 46 11.00 -1.97 -0.57
C PHE A 46 9.52 -1.75 -0.32
N ALA A 47 9.17 -0.64 0.32
CA ALA A 47 7.78 -0.27 0.47
C ALA A 47 7.21 0.19 -0.88
N VAL A 48 6.03 -0.31 -1.24
CA VAL A 48 5.31 0.10 -2.46
C VAL A 48 4.26 1.16 -2.16
N ASP A 49 3.60 1.04 -1.01
CA ASP A 49 2.66 1.99 -0.42
C ASP A 49 2.38 1.57 1.04
N ARG A 50 1.59 2.36 1.76
CA ARG A 50 0.98 2.01 3.05
C ARG A 50 -0.51 1.79 2.91
N VAL A 51 -1.05 0.79 3.62
CA VAL A 51 -2.48 0.59 3.80
C VAL A 51 -2.86 1.15 5.17
N HIS A 52 -3.81 2.09 5.18
CA HIS A 52 -4.39 2.60 6.43
C HIS A 52 -5.29 1.51 7.03
N PHE A 53 -5.06 1.14 8.28
CA PHE A 53 -5.77 0.05 8.94
C PHE A 53 -6.64 0.55 10.08
N ASP A 54 -7.86 0.03 10.16
CA ASP A 54 -8.78 0.26 11.27
C ASP A 54 -8.74 -0.92 12.24
N PRO A 55 -8.06 -0.78 13.40
CA PRO A 55 -7.98 -1.84 14.39
C PRO A 55 -9.33 -2.13 15.08
N SER A 56 -10.32 -1.23 14.98
CA SER A 56 -11.65 -1.47 15.56
C SER A 56 -12.49 -2.45 14.74
N THR A 57 -12.25 -2.49 13.43
CA THR A 57 -12.99 -3.35 12.49
C THR A 57 -12.13 -4.47 11.88
N MET A 58 -10.83 -4.49 12.19
CA MET A 58 -9.84 -5.41 11.65
C MET A 58 -9.80 -5.41 10.11
N GLN A 59 -9.92 -4.21 9.53
CA GLN A 59 -10.09 -3.98 8.10
C GLN A 59 -9.27 -2.77 7.62
N PRO A 60 -8.91 -2.71 6.33
CA PRO A 60 -8.30 -1.52 5.77
C PRO A 60 -9.34 -0.41 5.65
N SER A 61 -8.90 0.83 5.78
CA SER A 61 -9.67 2.03 5.46
C SER A 61 -9.57 2.38 3.97
N PRO A 62 -10.56 3.07 3.40
CA PRO A 62 -10.41 3.64 2.06
C PRO A 62 -9.17 4.53 1.99
N LYS A 63 -8.38 4.39 0.93
CA LYS A 63 -7.08 5.06 0.78
C LYS A 63 -7.14 6.58 0.95
N GLY A 64 -8.23 7.20 0.52
CA GLY A 64 -8.47 8.65 0.65
C GLY A 64 -9.09 9.09 1.98
N ASN A 65 -9.44 8.18 2.87
CA ASN A 65 -10.08 8.46 4.15
C ASN A 65 -9.50 7.59 5.29
N PRO A 66 -8.24 7.85 5.69
CA PRO A 66 -7.63 7.18 6.85
C PRO A 66 -8.44 7.44 8.12
N VAL A 67 -8.66 6.41 8.93
CA VAL A 67 -9.38 6.53 10.21
C VAL A 67 -8.42 6.60 11.40
N HIS A 68 -8.94 7.16 12.50
CA HIS A 68 -8.35 7.10 13.83
C HIS A 68 -9.17 6.16 14.71
N SER A 69 -8.52 5.39 15.57
CA SER A 69 -9.17 4.48 16.51
C SER A 69 -8.61 4.67 17.92
N GLN A 70 -9.39 4.27 18.93
CA GLN A 70 -8.93 4.17 20.32
C GLN A 70 -8.56 2.72 20.69
N VAL A 71 -8.84 1.77 19.81
CA VAL A 71 -8.61 0.34 20.03
C VAL A 71 -7.15 0.01 19.72
N GLN A 72 -6.48 -0.70 20.64
CA GLN A 72 -5.16 -1.26 20.42
C GLN A 72 -5.27 -2.76 20.17
N VAL A 73 -4.67 -3.21 19.08
CA VAL A 73 -4.56 -4.62 18.68
C VAL A 73 -3.08 -4.95 18.56
N ALA A 74 -2.71 -6.20 18.82
CA ALA A 74 -1.32 -6.64 18.67
C ALA A 74 -0.86 -6.47 17.21
N GLU A 75 0.36 -5.97 17.02
CA GLU A 75 0.90 -5.70 15.68
C GLU A 75 0.98 -6.97 14.81
N ASP A 76 1.29 -8.13 15.42
CA ASP A 76 1.32 -9.41 14.70
C ASP A 76 -0.07 -9.84 14.23
N GLU A 77 -1.11 -9.61 15.02
CA GLU A 77 -2.50 -9.90 14.63
C GLU A 77 -2.94 -9.01 13.45
N ILE A 78 -2.54 -7.73 13.46
CA ILE A 78 -2.77 -6.80 12.34
C ILE A 78 -2.03 -7.30 11.08
N ARG A 79 -0.78 -7.74 11.21
CA ARG A 79 0.02 -8.24 10.07
C ARG A 79 -0.56 -9.53 9.49
N GLU A 80 -0.95 -10.48 10.32
CA GLU A 80 -1.62 -11.72 9.88
C GLU A 80 -2.90 -11.39 9.13
N ARG A 81 -3.73 -10.50 9.69
CA ARG A 81 -4.96 -10.07 9.02
C ARG A 81 -4.68 -9.36 7.70
N MET A 82 -3.65 -8.52 7.63
CA MET A 82 -3.25 -7.85 6.39
C MET A 82 -2.77 -8.84 5.33
N GLN A 83 -2.09 -9.91 5.72
CA GLN A 83 -1.68 -10.96 4.80
C GLN A 83 -2.88 -11.65 4.13
N GLU A 84 -3.99 -11.83 4.85
CA GLU A 84 -5.25 -12.34 4.30
C GLU A 84 -5.91 -11.33 3.36
N ILE A 85 -5.98 -10.06 3.77
CA ILE A 85 -6.54 -8.96 2.96
C ILE A 85 -5.82 -8.84 1.61
N LEU A 86 -4.48 -8.96 1.58
CA LEU A 86 -3.72 -8.92 0.33
C LEU A 86 -4.05 -10.08 -0.61
N ARG A 87 -4.44 -11.25 -0.10
CA ARG A 87 -4.88 -12.40 -0.93
C ARG A 87 -6.26 -12.15 -1.55
N GLU A 88 -7.08 -11.32 -0.91
CA GLU A 88 -8.41 -10.93 -1.39
C GLU A 88 -8.37 -9.65 -2.25
N ALA A 89 -7.27 -8.91 -2.22
CA ALA A 89 -7.10 -7.67 -2.95
C ALA A 89 -6.99 -7.91 -4.47
N TRP A 90 -7.45 -6.95 -5.25
CA TRP A 90 -7.46 -7.04 -6.71
C TRP A 90 -7.07 -5.70 -7.34
N VAL A 91 -6.48 -5.78 -8.53
CA VAL A 91 -6.03 -4.61 -9.30
C VAL A 91 -7.19 -4.05 -10.10
N ILE A 92 -7.45 -2.73 -9.98
CA ILE A 92 -8.42 -2.06 -10.83
C ILE A 92 -7.83 -1.94 -12.25
N GLU A 93 -8.63 -2.28 -13.27
CA GLU A 93 -8.26 -2.21 -14.71
C GLU A 93 -8.22 -0.76 -15.24
N ALA A 94 -7.60 0.14 -14.48
CA ALA A 94 -7.38 1.53 -14.84
C ALA A 94 -6.19 2.08 -14.05
N CYS A 95 -5.48 3.04 -14.63
CA CYS A 95 -4.40 3.74 -13.94
C CYS A 95 -4.38 5.21 -14.34
N GLU A 96 -3.87 6.06 -13.45
CA GLU A 96 -3.62 7.47 -13.74
C GLU A 96 -2.13 7.73 -13.92
N TYR A 97 -1.76 8.67 -14.79
CA TYR A 97 -0.36 9.10 -14.89
C TYR A 97 -0.13 10.31 -13.97
N ARG A 98 0.78 10.20 -13.01
CA ARG A 98 1.10 11.30 -12.07
C ARG A 98 2.35 12.07 -12.47
N LYS A 99 2.24 13.40 -12.46
CA LYS A 99 3.35 14.36 -12.48
C LYS A 99 3.37 15.07 -11.12
N PRO A 100 4.56 15.36 -10.55
CA PRO A 100 5.89 15.37 -11.17
C PRO A 100 6.63 14.02 -11.19
N GLU A 101 6.09 12.96 -10.58
CA GLU A 101 6.76 11.68 -10.34
C GLU A 101 7.04 10.90 -11.64
N ARG A 102 6.34 11.21 -12.73
CA ARG A 102 6.47 10.58 -14.05
C ARG A 102 6.28 9.05 -13.97
N CYS A 103 5.19 8.65 -13.31
CA CYS A 103 4.84 7.25 -13.10
C CYS A 103 3.34 7.02 -13.36
N TRP A 104 3.00 5.78 -13.70
CA TRP A 104 1.62 5.30 -13.64
C TRP A 104 1.28 4.95 -12.20
N VAL A 105 0.09 5.29 -11.76
CA VAL A 105 -0.48 4.88 -10.48
C VAL A 105 -1.61 3.92 -10.76
N VAL A 106 -1.41 2.68 -10.35
CA VAL A 106 -2.38 1.59 -10.49
C VAL A 106 -3.05 1.38 -9.13
N PRO A 107 -4.36 1.61 -9.02
CA PRO A 107 -5.09 1.37 -7.79
C PRO A 107 -5.28 -0.12 -7.51
N VAL A 108 -5.09 -0.50 -6.24
CA VAL A 108 -5.43 -1.82 -5.72
C VAL A 108 -6.59 -1.67 -4.74
N ALA A 109 -7.61 -2.48 -4.95
CA ALA A 109 -8.84 -2.48 -4.18
C ALA A 109 -8.96 -3.73 -3.32
N TRP A 110 -9.69 -3.60 -2.22
CA TRP A 110 -10.17 -4.72 -1.42
C TRP A 110 -11.68 -4.56 -1.24
N LYS A 111 -12.42 -5.65 -1.44
CA LYS A 111 -13.87 -5.62 -1.63
C LYS A 111 -14.26 -4.56 -2.69
N SER A 112 -14.83 -3.44 -2.27
CA SER A 112 -15.40 -2.40 -3.14
C SER A 112 -14.69 -1.04 -3.05
N PHE A 113 -13.51 -0.94 -2.43
CA PHE A 113 -12.80 0.33 -2.28
C PHE A 113 -11.28 0.20 -2.43
N ILE A 114 -10.64 1.29 -2.86
CA ILE A 114 -9.19 1.38 -3.05
C ILE A 114 -8.50 1.42 -1.68
N ILE A 115 -7.47 0.60 -1.51
CA ILE A 115 -6.65 0.53 -0.29
C ILE A 115 -5.19 0.92 -0.53
N MET A 116 -4.74 0.92 -1.79
CA MET A 116 -3.35 1.18 -2.15
C MET A 116 -3.23 1.77 -3.56
N HIS A 117 -2.20 2.59 -3.76
CA HIS A 117 -1.79 3.17 -5.03
C HIS A 117 -0.38 2.71 -5.39
N VAL A 118 -0.25 1.74 -6.29
CA VAL A 118 1.05 1.20 -6.69
C VAL A 118 1.62 2.05 -7.83
N ARG A 119 2.84 2.56 -7.64
CA ARG A 119 3.55 3.33 -8.67
C ARG A 119 4.33 2.42 -9.60
N VAL A 120 4.25 2.69 -10.90
CA VAL A 120 4.96 1.97 -11.96
C VAL A 120 5.67 2.97 -12.88
N SER A 121 6.87 2.63 -13.35
CA SER A 121 7.66 3.46 -14.27
C SER A 121 6.87 3.88 -15.52
N ALA A 122 7.26 4.97 -16.18
CA ALA A 122 6.51 5.52 -17.31
C ALA A 122 6.39 4.57 -18.52
N ASP A 123 7.31 3.61 -18.65
CA ASP A 123 7.33 2.52 -19.62
C ASP A 123 6.48 1.29 -19.20
N GLY A 124 5.91 1.31 -17.98
CA GLY A 124 5.05 0.27 -17.43
C GLY A 124 5.79 -0.96 -16.92
N GLU A 125 7.13 -0.95 -16.84
CA GLU A 125 7.92 -2.18 -16.59
C GLU A 125 8.26 -2.46 -15.14
N LYS A 126 8.36 -1.43 -14.30
CA LYS A 126 8.97 -1.55 -12.97
C LYS A 126 8.11 -0.90 -11.90
N ILE A 127 7.88 -1.62 -10.82
CA ILE A 127 7.34 -1.02 -9.58
C ILE A 127 8.33 0.04 -9.09
N VAL A 128 7.82 1.22 -8.77
CA VAL A 128 8.58 2.35 -8.25
C VAL A 128 8.42 2.39 -6.73
N PRO A 129 9.49 2.13 -5.95
CA PRO A 129 9.44 2.16 -4.49
C PRO A 129 8.99 3.50 -3.90
N ASP A 130 8.30 3.44 -2.78
CA ASP A 130 8.16 4.53 -1.81
C ASP A 130 9.41 4.59 -0.94
N TYR A 131 10.43 5.30 -1.42
CA TYR A 131 11.67 5.51 -0.69
C TYR A 131 11.45 6.22 0.66
N PRO A 132 10.65 7.31 0.75
CA PRO A 132 10.32 7.91 2.05
C PRO A 132 9.74 6.90 3.06
N LEU A 133 8.76 6.08 2.65
CA LEU A 133 8.17 5.06 3.52
C LEU A 133 9.18 3.94 3.82
N THR A 134 9.98 3.53 2.84
CA THR A 134 11.04 2.52 3.05
C THR A 134 12.03 2.99 4.13
N ASP A 135 12.44 4.25 4.08
CA ASP A 135 13.33 4.84 5.09
C ASP A 135 12.66 4.96 6.45
N GLU A 136 11.36 5.27 6.49
CA GLU A 136 10.56 5.28 7.72
C GLU A 136 10.53 3.90 8.38
N ILE A 137 10.26 2.83 7.62
CA ILE A 137 10.28 1.44 8.11
C ILE A 137 11.65 1.08 8.69
N ARG A 138 12.73 1.41 7.97
CA ARG A 138 14.10 1.14 8.43
C ARG A 138 14.40 1.83 9.76
N ARG A 139 13.96 3.08 9.94
CA ARG A 139 14.10 3.79 11.22
C ARG A 139 13.25 3.18 12.33
N HIS A 140 12.09 2.62 11.99
CA HIS A 140 11.23 1.93 12.95
C HIS A 140 11.87 0.64 13.47
N ILE A 141 12.50 -0.14 12.58
CA ILE A 141 13.17 -1.41 12.93
C ILE A 141 14.40 -1.19 13.83
N ILE A 142 15.15 -0.09 13.65
CA ILE A 142 16.39 0.18 14.40
C ILE A 142 16.13 0.61 15.86
N ARG A 143 14.87 0.87 16.27
CA ARG A 143 14.53 1.36 17.61
C ARG A 143 14.39 0.30 18.71
N TYR A 144 14.85 -0.93 18.48
CA TYR A 144 14.89 -2.01 19.47
C TYR A 144 16.32 -2.47 19.74
#